data_AF-A0A2K0TT56-F1
#
_entry.id   AF-A0A2K0TT56-F1
#
_cell.length_a   1.000
_cell.length_b   1.000
_cell.length_c   1.000
_cell.angle_alpha   90.00
_cell.angle_beta   90.00
_cell.angle_gamma   90.00
#
_symmetry.space_group_name_H-M   'P 1'
#
loop_
_entity.id
_entity.type
_entity.pdbx_description
1 polymer ?
#
loop_
_entity_poly.entity_id
_entity_poly.type
_entity_poly.pdbx_seq_one_letter_code
_entity_poly.pdbx_strand_id
1 'polypeptide(L)'
;MLDQPWISIDLILQAQQTWADNHGRGCHYQHGTFWIDDSEQVGHDYDGGFSHFNARECFEADYQQALKWPAFAARGVHWFSQDIHPLTRIPSRLIAGPWDDEMQRQLFWLCRGGYMTCGKLLVEPPWEVKIDLIRNSILNAEVPNMLAINCLYRTWVFDGLPTEVIREEIIKLERRILWGGDPLETRELLRRIRSAFFLSLHVPDSRSDSIVRRSDI
;
A
#
# COMPACT_ATOMS: atom_id res chain seq x y z
N MET A 1 -1.93 -16.69 -5.90
CA MET A 1 -1.63 -17.39 -4.63
C MET A 1 -2.34 -16.71 -3.47
N LEU A 2 -2.03 -15.44 -3.12
CA LEU A 2 -2.65 -14.70 -1.98
C LEU A 2 -4.17 -14.51 -2.02
N ASP A 3 -4.83 -14.80 -3.15
CA ASP A 3 -6.27 -14.73 -3.27
C ASP A 3 -6.99 -15.99 -2.72
N GLN A 4 -6.21 -16.99 -2.31
CA GLN A 4 -6.76 -18.21 -1.71
C GLN A 4 -7.19 -17.96 -0.26
N PRO A 5 -8.39 -18.40 0.15
CA PRO A 5 -8.96 -18.06 1.46
C PRO A 5 -8.21 -18.69 2.65
N TRP A 6 -7.42 -19.73 2.41
CA TRP A 6 -6.63 -20.42 3.45
C TRP A 6 -5.23 -19.82 3.64
N ILE A 7 -4.81 -18.87 2.80
CA ILE A 7 -3.54 -18.19 2.99
C ILE A 7 -3.75 -17.03 3.97
N SER A 8 -3.23 -17.22 5.18
CA SER A 8 -3.18 -16.19 6.23
C SER A 8 -1.79 -15.60 6.38
N ILE A 9 -1.70 -14.45 7.05
CA ILE A 9 -0.43 -13.87 7.46
C ILE A 9 0.39 -14.84 8.31
N ASP A 10 -0.26 -15.60 9.20
CA ASP A 10 0.41 -16.59 10.04
C ASP A 10 1.10 -17.67 9.22
N LEU A 11 0.43 -18.18 8.18
CA LEU A 11 1.01 -19.17 7.27
C LEU A 11 2.20 -18.59 6.49
N ILE A 12 2.08 -17.34 6.04
CA ILE A 12 3.15 -16.64 5.32
C ILE A 12 4.37 -16.44 6.23
N LEU A 13 4.17 -15.95 7.46
CA LEU A 13 5.26 -15.72 8.41
C LEU A 13 5.90 -17.04 8.86
N GLN A 14 5.13 -18.10 9.03
CA GLN A 14 5.66 -19.44 9.31
C GLN A 14 6.54 -19.95 8.15
N ALA A 15 6.12 -19.74 6.91
CA ALA A 15 6.93 -20.09 5.74
C ALA A 15 8.23 -19.29 5.69
N GLN A 16 8.19 -17.99 6.00
CA GLN A 16 9.39 -17.14 6.09
C GLN A 16 10.34 -17.58 7.20
N GLN A 17 9.82 -17.90 8.39
CA GLN A 17 10.64 -18.42 9.49
C GLN A 17 11.29 -19.74 9.11
N THR A 18 10.51 -20.67 8.53
CA THR A 18 11.03 -21.97 8.09
C THR A 18 12.16 -21.80 7.09
N TRP A 19 12.02 -20.87 6.13
CA TRP A 19 13.10 -20.57 5.20
C TRP A 19 14.34 -20.02 5.92
N ALA A 20 14.18 -19.08 6.84
CA ALA A 20 15.28 -18.48 7.56
C ALA A 20 16.01 -19.48 8.48
N ASP A 21 15.30 -20.40 9.13
CA ASP A 21 15.90 -21.44 9.97
C ASP A 21 16.78 -22.39 9.16
N ASN A 22 16.38 -22.69 7.92
CA ASN A 22 17.08 -23.62 7.05
C ASN A 22 18.18 -22.96 6.19
N HIS A 23 18.03 -21.68 5.86
CA HIS A 23 18.86 -21.00 4.87
C HIS A 23 19.40 -19.63 5.30
N GLY A 24 18.89 -19.05 6.38
CA GLY A 24 19.24 -17.71 6.86
C GLY A 24 20.48 -17.66 7.75
N ARG A 25 21.13 -18.79 8.04
CA ARG A 25 22.32 -18.82 8.89
C ARG A 25 23.45 -17.99 8.27
N GLY A 26 23.95 -17.02 9.02
CA GLY A 26 25.02 -16.11 8.56
C GLY A 26 24.52 -14.93 7.72
N CYS A 27 23.22 -14.83 7.45
CA CYS A 27 22.62 -13.67 6.84
C CYS A 27 22.42 -12.56 7.89
N HIS A 28 22.63 -11.32 7.47
CA HIS A 28 22.25 -10.14 8.24
C HIS A 28 20.79 -9.80 7.94
N TYR A 29 20.00 -9.55 8.97
CA TYR A 29 18.65 -9.03 8.84
C TYR A 29 18.57 -7.62 9.40
N GLN A 30 17.87 -6.73 8.71
CA GLN A 30 17.57 -5.37 9.16
C GLN A 30 16.10 -5.07 8.90
N HIS A 31 15.47 -4.29 9.78
CA HIS A 31 14.10 -3.84 9.58
C HIS A 31 13.99 -2.86 8.40
N GLY A 32 12.91 -2.96 7.63
CA GLY A 32 12.63 -2.07 6.48
C GLY A 32 11.87 -0.79 6.87
N THR A 33 11.62 -0.57 8.17
CA THR A 33 10.77 0.48 8.69
C THR A 33 11.54 1.80 8.74
N PHE A 34 11.13 2.79 7.92
CA PHE A 34 11.84 4.06 7.77
C PHE A 34 11.49 5.11 8.83
N TRP A 35 10.36 4.93 9.52
CA TRP A 35 9.93 5.78 10.63
C TRP A 35 9.64 4.88 11.81
N ILE A 36 10.49 5.02 12.83
CA ILE A 36 10.47 4.25 14.07
C ILE A 36 10.38 5.30 15.18
N ASP A 37 9.34 5.22 16.02
CA ASP A 37 9.37 5.89 17.32
C ASP A 37 10.63 5.43 18.09
N ASP A 38 11.24 6.31 18.89
CA ASP A 38 12.53 6.10 19.55
C ASP A 38 12.77 4.64 20.00
N SER A 39 13.92 4.05 19.66
CA SER A 39 14.19 2.61 19.80
C SER A 39 14.01 2.09 21.23
N GLU A 40 14.20 2.95 22.23
CA GLU A 40 13.96 2.65 23.64
C GLU A 40 12.47 2.46 23.99
N GLN A 41 11.56 2.99 23.17
CA GLN A 41 10.10 2.95 23.38
C GLN A 41 9.42 1.77 22.68
N VAL A 42 10.07 1.14 21.69
CA VAL A 42 9.46 0.09 20.85
C VAL A 42 9.75 -1.34 21.29
N GLY A 43 10.68 -1.55 22.23
CA GLY A 43 10.94 -2.86 22.82
C GLY A 43 11.43 -3.95 21.84
N HIS A 44 11.91 -3.57 20.64
CA HIS A 44 12.48 -4.46 19.64
C HIS A 44 13.72 -3.78 19.05
N ASP A 45 14.79 -4.56 18.81
CA ASP A 45 15.98 -4.09 18.10
C ASP A 45 15.68 -3.93 16.59
N TYR A 46 15.68 -2.69 16.10
CA TYR A 46 15.46 -2.35 14.69
C TYR A 46 16.74 -2.25 13.86
N ASP A 47 17.90 -2.08 14.52
CA ASP A 47 19.21 -2.06 13.85
C ASP A 47 19.50 -3.45 13.25
N GLY A 48 18.92 -4.47 13.87
CA GLY A 48 18.95 -5.84 13.40
C GLY A 48 20.28 -6.52 13.72
N GLY A 49 20.62 -7.55 12.95
CA GLY A 49 21.86 -8.27 13.19
C GLY A 49 21.92 -9.64 12.56
N PHE A 50 23.02 -10.34 12.85
CA PHE A 50 23.21 -11.72 12.43
C PHE A 50 22.36 -12.67 13.26
N SER A 51 21.63 -13.57 12.59
CA SER A 51 20.82 -14.61 13.24
C SER A 51 19.74 -14.08 14.20
N HIS A 52 19.36 -12.81 14.09
CA HIS A 52 18.33 -12.15 14.93
C HIS A 52 16.92 -12.19 14.29
N PHE A 53 16.76 -12.91 13.18
CA PHE A 53 15.50 -12.90 12.45
C PHE A 53 14.45 -13.83 13.07
N ASN A 54 13.42 -13.21 13.66
CA ASN A 54 12.15 -13.84 13.99
C ASN A 54 11.07 -13.22 13.11
N ALA A 55 10.56 -13.97 12.12
CA ALA A 55 9.62 -13.46 11.14
C ALA A 55 8.37 -12.85 11.79
N ARG A 56 7.86 -13.45 12.88
CA ARG A 56 6.65 -12.99 13.56
C ARG A 56 6.91 -11.73 14.37
N GLU A 57 7.93 -11.73 15.22
CA GLU A 57 8.24 -10.60 16.09
C GLU A 57 8.65 -9.38 15.26
N CYS A 58 9.48 -9.59 14.23
CA CYS A 58 9.90 -8.52 13.35
C CYS A 58 8.73 -7.93 12.55
N PHE A 59 7.83 -8.79 12.03
CA PHE A 59 6.65 -8.33 11.33
C PHE A 59 5.72 -7.53 12.24
N GLU A 60 5.46 -8.00 13.46
CA GLU A 60 4.56 -7.32 14.38
C GLU A 60 5.11 -5.95 14.77
N ALA A 61 6.40 -5.86 15.07
CA ALA A 61 7.05 -4.60 15.38
C ALA A 61 6.89 -3.58 14.24
N ASP A 62 7.19 -3.99 13.01
CA ASP A 62 7.03 -3.15 11.82
C ASP A 62 5.57 -2.76 11.56
N TYR A 63 4.63 -3.69 11.75
CA TYR A 63 3.20 -3.45 11.55
C TYR A 63 2.66 -2.43 12.55
N GLN A 64 3.04 -2.54 13.83
CA GLN A 64 2.64 -1.58 14.87
C GLN A 64 3.17 -0.17 14.60
N GLN A 65 4.35 -0.03 14.00
CA GLN A 65 4.85 1.26 13.54
C GLN A 65 4.05 1.78 12.35
N ALA A 66 3.77 0.91 11.37
CA ALA A 66 3.02 1.29 10.17
C ALA A 66 1.61 1.80 10.46
N LEU A 67 0.96 1.29 11.51
CA LEU A 67 -0.36 1.76 11.95
C LEU A 67 -0.36 3.21 12.46
N LYS A 68 0.79 3.72 12.92
CA LYS A 68 0.92 5.09 13.43
C LYS A 68 1.26 6.10 12.34
N TRP A 69 1.62 5.64 11.14
CA TRP A 69 2.08 6.52 10.08
C TRP A 69 0.99 7.47 9.60
N PRO A 70 1.30 8.78 9.44
CA PRO A 70 0.38 9.69 8.78
C PRO A 70 0.18 9.29 7.31
N ALA A 71 -0.91 9.76 6.72
CA ALA A 71 -1.20 9.51 5.31
C ALA A 71 -0.03 9.91 4.41
N PHE A 72 0.36 9.01 3.50
CA PHE A 72 1.45 9.16 2.54
C PHE A 72 2.87 9.25 3.14
N ALA A 73 3.08 8.89 4.41
CA ALA A 73 4.42 8.80 5.00
C ALA A 73 5.34 7.85 4.22
N ALA A 74 4.81 6.72 3.73
CA ALA A 74 5.58 5.73 2.98
C ALA A 74 5.84 6.12 1.50
N ARG A 75 5.43 7.33 1.07
CA ARG A 75 5.58 7.76 -0.32
C ARG A 75 7.03 8.16 -0.59
N GLY A 76 7.69 7.45 -1.49
CA GLY A 76 9.09 7.69 -1.85
C GLY A 76 10.07 6.83 -1.06
N VAL A 77 9.60 6.07 -0.08
CA VAL A 77 10.36 4.97 0.51
C VAL A 77 10.33 3.84 -0.50
N HIS A 78 11.42 3.70 -1.24
CA HIS A 78 11.69 2.48 -1.96
C HIS A 78 12.09 1.46 -0.90
N TRP A 79 11.25 0.46 -0.69
CA TRP A 79 11.56 -0.56 0.31
C TRP A 79 12.82 -1.34 -0.05
N PHE A 80 13.29 -1.31 -1.32
CA PHE A 80 14.51 -1.91 -1.90
C PHE A 80 14.77 -3.39 -1.56
N SER A 81 14.04 -3.97 -0.62
CA SER A 81 13.92 -5.38 -0.31
C SER A 81 12.87 -5.97 -1.25
N GLN A 82 13.34 -6.75 -2.22
CA GLN A 82 12.47 -7.58 -3.03
C GLN A 82 12.32 -8.94 -2.34
N ASP A 83 11.66 -8.92 -1.17
CA ASP A 83 11.44 -10.13 -0.36
C ASP A 83 10.34 -11.02 -0.95
N ILE A 84 9.64 -10.53 -1.98
CA ILE A 84 8.67 -11.31 -2.75
C ILE A 84 9.06 -11.35 -4.22
N HIS A 85 8.61 -12.41 -4.90
CA HIS A 85 8.89 -12.61 -6.31
C HIS A 85 8.35 -11.42 -7.16
N PRO A 86 9.09 -10.93 -8.19
CA PRO A 86 8.66 -9.79 -9.02
C PRO A 86 7.30 -9.97 -9.72
N LEU A 87 6.91 -11.23 -9.95
CA LEU A 87 5.61 -11.58 -10.54
C LEU A 87 4.48 -11.71 -9.54
N THR A 88 4.72 -11.43 -8.26
CA THR A 88 3.66 -11.40 -7.25
C THR A 88 2.63 -10.34 -7.62
N ARG A 89 1.35 -10.66 -7.46
CA ARG A 89 0.22 -9.78 -7.72
C ARG A 89 -0.54 -9.58 -6.44
N ILE A 90 -1.02 -8.35 -6.22
CA ILE A 90 -1.96 -8.11 -5.14
C ILE A 90 -3.33 -8.61 -5.59
N PRO A 91 -4.01 -9.44 -4.79
CA PRO A 91 -5.42 -9.76 -4.97
C PRO A 91 -6.30 -8.50 -5.00
N SER A 92 -7.28 -8.44 -5.90
CA SER A 92 -8.18 -7.28 -6.00
C SER A 92 -8.88 -6.96 -4.68
N ARG A 93 -9.22 -7.98 -3.87
CA ARG A 93 -9.81 -7.78 -2.53
C ARG A 93 -8.90 -6.96 -1.59
N LEU A 94 -7.59 -7.15 -1.67
CA LEU A 94 -6.60 -6.42 -0.87
C LEU A 94 -6.35 -5.00 -1.43
N ILE A 95 -6.75 -4.73 -2.67
CA ILE A 95 -6.72 -3.39 -3.27
C ILE A 95 -8.01 -2.63 -2.95
N ALA A 96 -9.17 -3.24 -3.19
CA ALA A 96 -10.46 -2.56 -3.13
C ALA A 96 -10.94 -2.31 -1.69
N GLY A 97 -10.60 -3.19 -0.74
CA GLY A 97 -11.19 -3.17 0.59
C GLY A 97 -12.71 -3.44 0.59
N PRO A 98 -13.42 -3.16 1.70
CA PRO A 98 -12.88 -2.74 3.00
C PRO A 98 -11.95 -3.80 3.60
N TRP A 99 -11.06 -3.40 4.51
CA TRP A 99 -10.07 -4.30 5.10
C TRP A 99 -10.40 -4.60 6.56
N ASP A 100 -10.42 -5.88 6.92
CA ASP A 100 -10.27 -6.33 8.30
C ASP A 100 -8.78 -6.34 8.71
N ASP A 101 -8.48 -6.72 9.94
CA ASP A 101 -7.09 -6.78 10.44
C ASP A 101 -6.22 -7.75 9.63
N GLU A 102 -6.75 -8.91 9.26
CA GLU A 102 -6.03 -9.91 8.46
C GLU A 102 -5.67 -9.35 7.08
N MET A 103 -6.61 -8.72 6.39
CA MET A 103 -6.39 -8.09 5.09
C MET A 103 -5.38 -6.94 5.18
N GLN A 104 -5.40 -6.17 6.27
CA GLN A 104 -4.42 -5.11 6.51
C GLN A 104 -3.01 -5.66 6.71
N ARG A 105 -2.87 -6.73 7.49
CA ARG A 105 -1.60 -7.43 7.71
C ARG A 105 -1.04 -8.01 6.42
N GLN A 106 -1.89 -8.65 5.60
CA GLN A 106 -1.49 -9.17 4.29
C GLN A 106 -1.05 -8.06 3.33
N LEU A 107 -1.78 -6.94 3.30
CA LEU A 107 -1.45 -5.79 2.48
C LEU A 107 -0.11 -5.17 2.93
N PHE A 108 0.10 -5.05 4.24
CA PHE A 108 1.34 -4.53 4.80
C PHE A 108 2.53 -5.45 4.47
N TRP A 109 2.36 -6.77 4.61
CA TRP A 109 3.39 -7.75 4.24
C TRP A 109 3.80 -7.61 2.76
N LEU A 110 2.82 -7.47 1.86
CA LEU A 110 3.07 -7.21 0.44
C LEU A 110 3.84 -5.91 0.24
N CYS A 111 3.40 -4.83 0.88
CA CYS A 111 4.03 -3.51 0.84
C CYS A 111 5.49 -3.57 1.26
N ARG A 112 5.75 -4.20 2.41
CA ARG A 112 7.09 -4.42 2.95
C ARG A 112 7.96 -5.25 2.03
N GLY A 113 7.39 -6.29 1.42
CA GLY A 113 8.13 -7.19 0.55
C GLY A 113 8.41 -6.66 -0.86
N GLY A 114 8.03 -5.41 -1.17
CA GLY A 114 8.40 -4.77 -2.43
C GLY A 114 7.49 -5.13 -3.60
N TYR A 115 6.19 -5.36 -3.39
CA TYR A 115 5.23 -5.67 -4.46
C TYR A 115 5.15 -4.63 -5.60
N MET A 116 5.61 -3.40 -5.35
CA MET A 116 5.72 -2.34 -6.36
C MET A 116 7.17 -2.02 -6.63
N THR A 117 7.70 -2.54 -7.74
CA THR A 117 8.96 -2.06 -8.29
C THR A 117 8.73 -0.67 -8.92
N CYS A 118 9.49 0.34 -8.50
CA CYS A 118 9.47 1.69 -9.09
C CYS A 118 8.11 2.42 -9.10
N GLY A 119 7.22 2.14 -8.14
CA GLY A 119 5.98 2.90 -7.99
C GLY A 119 4.86 2.55 -8.98
N LYS A 120 5.03 1.50 -9.81
CA LYS A 120 3.99 0.99 -10.71
C LYS A 120 3.68 -0.47 -10.41
N LEU A 121 2.42 -0.83 -10.58
CA LEU A 121 2.01 -2.23 -10.60
C LEU A 121 2.41 -2.86 -11.93
N LEU A 122 2.81 -4.12 -11.90
CA LEU A 122 3.08 -4.86 -13.14
C LEU A 122 1.81 -5.08 -13.97
N VAL A 123 0.65 -5.20 -13.29
CA VAL A 123 -0.67 -5.14 -13.94
C VAL A 123 -1.52 -4.18 -13.12
N GLU A 124 -1.98 -3.10 -13.74
CA GLU A 124 -2.90 -2.18 -13.09
C GLU A 124 -4.30 -2.79 -12.97
N PRO A 125 -4.99 -2.60 -11.83
CA PRO A 125 -6.35 -3.05 -11.69
C PRO A 125 -7.31 -2.22 -12.56
N PRO A 126 -8.50 -2.75 -12.88
CA PRO A 126 -9.53 -2.00 -13.60
C PRO A 126 -10.01 -0.80 -12.75
N TRP A 127 -10.57 0.22 -13.41
CA TRP A 127 -10.89 1.49 -12.76
C TRP A 127 -11.90 1.33 -11.61
N GLU A 128 -12.80 0.35 -11.69
CA GLU A 128 -13.78 0.01 -10.66
C GLU A 128 -13.08 -0.30 -9.33
N VAL A 129 -12.04 -1.14 -9.38
CA VAL A 129 -11.23 -1.51 -8.20
C VAL A 129 -10.49 -0.30 -7.63
N LYS A 130 -10.03 0.62 -8.49
CA LYS A 130 -9.37 1.87 -8.05
C LYS A 130 -10.35 2.80 -7.33
N ILE A 131 -11.60 2.87 -7.81
CA ILE A 131 -12.65 3.67 -7.19
C ILE A 131 -13.12 3.04 -5.88
N ASP A 132 -13.26 1.72 -5.82
CA ASP A 132 -13.60 1.03 -4.57
C ASP A 132 -12.50 1.22 -3.52
N LEU A 133 -11.22 1.16 -3.91
CA LEU A 133 -10.10 1.56 -3.05
C LEU A 133 -10.34 2.96 -2.46
N ILE A 134 -10.61 3.96 -3.31
CA ILE A 134 -10.79 5.36 -2.86
C ILE A 134 -12.00 5.50 -1.93
N ARG A 135 -13.10 4.83 -2.27
CA ARG A 135 -14.32 4.84 -1.48
C ARG A 135 -14.12 4.20 -0.12
N ASN A 136 -13.57 2.99 -0.08
CA ASN A 136 -13.44 2.20 1.15
C ASN A 136 -12.30 2.66 2.05
N SER A 137 -11.24 3.28 1.51
CA SER A 137 -10.15 3.82 2.32
C SER A 137 -10.41 5.23 2.83
N ILE A 138 -11.24 6.02 2.11
CA ILE A 138 -11.40 7.44 2.40
C ILE A 138 -12.87 7.81 2.41
N LEU A 139 -13.55 7.83 1.26
CA LEU A 139 -14.82 8.55 1.11
C LEU A 139 -15.95 8.03 2.02
N ASN A 140 -16.12 6.71 2.08
CA ASN A 140 -17.19 6.04 2.81
C ASN A 140 -16.73 5.54 4.19
N ALA A 141 -15.42 5.60 4.47
CA ALA A 141 -14.87 5.20 5.76
C ALA A 141 -15.14 6.28 6.81
N GLU A 142 -15.66 5.91 7.98
CA GLU A 142 -15.85 6.84 9.10
C GLU A 142 -14.52 7.54 9.44
N VAL A 143 -13.47 6.75 9.62
CA VAL A 143 -12.08 7.21 9.74
C VAL A 143 -11.29 6.69 8.53
N PRO A 144 -10.54 7.54 7.81
CA PRO A 144 -9.75 7.07 6.68
C PRO A 144 -8.71 6.02 7.09
N ASN A 145 -8.55 4.98 6.28
CA ASN A 145 -7.60 3.90 6.54
C ASN A 145 -6.18 4.33 6.10
N MET A 146 -5.39 4.82 7.05
CA MET A 146 -4.05 5.34 6.80
C MET A 146 -3.07 4.27 6.30
N LEU A 147 -3.21 3.02 6.77
CA LEU A 147 -2.36 1.92 6.33
C LEU A 147 -2.61 1.60 4.85
N ALA A 148 -3.87 1.47 4.44
CA ALA A 148 -4.23 1.26 3.03
C ALA A 148 -3.75 2.42 2.15
N ILE A 149 -3.88 3.66 2.62
CA ILE A 149 -3.35 4.84 1.92
C ILE A 149 -1.83 4.74 1.73
N ASN A 150 -1.10 4.44 2.80
CA ASN A 150 0.36 4.31 2.75
C ASN A 150 0.81 3.15 1.86
N CYS A 151 0.10 2.03 1.89
CA CYS A 151 0.42 0.86 1.08
C CYS A 151 0.10 1.07 -0.40
N LEU A 152 -1.08 1.60 -0.74
CA LEU A 152 -1.64 1.53 -2.11
C LEU A 152 -1.58 2.85 -2.88
N TYR A 153 -1.63 4.02 -2.23
CA TYR A 153 -1.75 5.29 -2.95
C TYR A 153 -0.43 5.70 -3.60
N ARG A 154 -0.30 5.36 -4.88
CA ARG A 154 0.78 5.75 -5.80
C ARG A 154 0.17 6.34 -7.07
N THR A 155 0.99 6.61 -8.09
CA THR A 155 0.52 7.27 -9.33
C THR A 155 -0.61 6.50 -10.02
N TRP A 156 -0.54 5.16 -10.03
CA TRP A 156 -1.50 4.31 -10.72
C TRP A 156 -2.96 4.43 -10.22
N VAL A 157 -3.18 4.90 -8.99
CA VAL A 157 -4.53 4.97 -8.38
C VAL A 157 -5.46 5.90 -9.17
N PHE A 158 -4.91 6.98 -9.73
CA PHE A 158 -5.71 7.99 -10.44
C PHE A 158 -5.61 7.88 -11.96
N ASP A 159 -4.77 6.97 -12.47
CA ASP A 159 -4.54 6.78 -13.90
C ASP A 159 -5.70 6.02 -14.57
N GLY A 160 -6.16 6.49 -15.73
CA GLY A 160 -7.16 5.79 -16.55
C GLY A 160 -8.56 5.71 -15.95
N LEU A 161 -8.92 6.63 -15.04
CA LEU A 161 -10.27 6.72 -14.48
C LEU A 161 -11.24 7.42 -15.46
N PRO A 162 -12.48 6.94 -15.65
CA PRO A 162 -13.46 7.61 -16.50
C PRO A 162 -13.81 9.02 -15.98
N THR A 163 -13.88 10.00 -16.88
CA THR A 163 -14.14 11.40 -16.54
C THR A 163 -15.41 11.60 -15.71
N GLU A 164 -16.52 10.94 -16.06
CA GLU A 164 -17.78 11.08 -15.33
C GLU A 164 -17.67 10.55 -13.90
N VAL A 165 -16.95 9.43 -13.73
CA VAL A 165 -16.71 8.84 -12.41
C VAL A 165 -15.86 9.78 -11.55
N ILE A 166 -14.82 10.39 -12.12
CA ILE A 166 -14.00 11.37 -11.38
C ILE A 166 -14.87 12.56 -10.90
N ARG A 167 -15.74 13.09 -11.77
CA ARG A 167 -16.64 14.20 -11.40
C ARG A 167 -17.58 13.82 -10.26
N GLU A 168 -18.17 12.63 -10.31
CA GLU A 168 -19.01 12.12 -9.23
C GLU A 168 -18.26 12.01 -7.90
N GLU A 169 -17.04 11.47 -7.92
CA GLU A 169 -16.24 11.33 -6.70
C GLU A 169 -15.79 12.69 -6.14
N ILE A 170 -15.48 13.68 -6.99
CA ILE A 170 -15.20 15.06 -6.55
C ILE A 170 -16.41 15.64 -5.80
N ILE A 171 -17.62 15.50 -6.34
CA ILE A 171 -18.84 16.02 -5.69
C ILE A 171 -19.04 15.37 -4.32
N LYS A 172 -18.82 14.06 -4.21
CA LYS A 172 -18.94 13.34 -2.93
C LYS A 172 -17.87 13.80 -1.92
N LEU A 173 -16.62 13.98 -2.37
CA LEU A 173 -15.54 14.51 -1.53
C LEU A 173 -15.88 15.91 -1.00
N GLU A 174 -16.40 16.80 -1.85
CA GLU A 174 -16.77 18.16 -1.44
C GLU A 174 -17.90 18.15 -0.40
N ARG A 175 -18.91 17.29 -0.60
CA ARG A 175 -19.98 17.11 0.39
C ARG A 175 -19.40 16.68 1.73
N ARG A 176 -18.49 15.71 1.75
CA ARG A 176 -17.85 15.26 3.00
C ARG A 176 -16.98 16.35 3.63
N ILE A 177 -16.18 17.08 2.85
CA ILE A 177 -15.32 18.16 3.36
C ILE A 177 -16.13 19.28 4.03
N LEU A 178 -17.34 19.55 3.53
CA LEU A 178 -18.23 20.61 4.04
C LEU A 178 -19.10 20.12 5.20
N TRP A 179 -19.66 18.92 5.10
CA TRP A 179 -20.75 18.45 5.97
C TRP A 179 -20.43 17.18 6.76
N GLY A 180 -19.26 16.57 6.55
CA GLY A 180 -18.89 15.28 7.17
C GLY A 180 -18.51 15.37 8.65
N GLY A 181 -18.32 16.57 9.20
CA GLY A 181 -17.91 16.75 10.60
C GLY A 181 -16.49 16.25 10.91
N ASP A 182 -15.69 15.97 9.88
CA ASP A 182 -14.32 15.46 10.01
C ASP A 182 -13.36 16.47 10.69
N PRO A 183 -12.39 16.00 11.50
CA PRO A 183 -11.28 16.82 12.00
C PRO A 183 -10.47 17.50 10.89
N LEU A 184 -9.71 18.53 11.24
CA LEU A 184 -8.95 19.33 10.26
C LEU A 184 -8.00 18.46 9.44
N GLU A 185 -7.30 17.52 10.09
CA GLU A 185 -6.33 16.61 9.47
C GLU A 185 -7.00 15.74 8.40
N THR A 186 -8.16 15.17 8.72
CA THR A 186 -8.96 14.38 7.76
C THR A 186 -9.46 15.25 6.61
N ARG A 187 -9.88 16.50 6.88
CA ARG A 187 -10.30 17.43 5.81
C ARG A 187 -9.16 17.81 4.89
N GLU A 188 -7.94 18.01 5.39
CA GLU A 188 -6.76 18.24 4.56
C GLU A 188 -6.43 17.02 3.70
N LEU A 189 -6.52 15.81 4.26
CA LEU A 189 -6.39 14.57 3.49
C LEU A 189 -7.43 14.51 2.35
N LEU A 190 -8.71 14.76 2.64
CA LEU A 190 -9.78 14.78 1.63
C LEU A 190 -9.51 15.81 0.53
N ARG A 191 -9.05 17.02 0.88
CA ARG A 191 -8.67 18.06 -0.09
C ARG A 191 -7.50 17.62 -0.98
N ARG A 192 -6.54 16.88 -0.42
CA ARG A 192 -5.41 16.32 -1.17
C ARG A 192 -5.88 15.30 -2.20
N ILE A 193 -6.80 14.40 -1.84
CA ILE A 193 -7.40 13.43 -2.78
C ILE A 193 -8.19 14.14 -3.87
N ARG A 194 -9.02 15.12 -3.49
CA ARG A 194 -9.77 15.93 -4.45
C ARG A 194 -8.83 16.58 -5.46
N SER A 195 -7.70 17.13 -5.00
CA SER A 195 -6.69 17.73 -5.88
C SER A 195 -6.04 16.70 -6.81
N ALA A 196 -5.81 15.47 -6.35
CA ALA A 196 -5.30 14.39 -7.20
C ALA A 196 -6.30 14.00 -8.31
N PHE A 197 -7.60 13.93 -8.01
CA PHE A 197 -8.65 13.75 -9.02
C PHE A 197 -8.71 14.92 -10.02
N PHE A 198 -8.59 16.16 -9.54
CA PHE A 198 -8.52 17.31 -10.44
C PHE A 198 -7.31 17.22 -11.39
N LEU A 199 -6.15 16.80 -10.90
CA LEU A 199 -4.97 16.62 -11.74
C LEU A 199 -5.19 15.51 -12.78
N SER A 200 -5.81 14.38 -12.42
CA SER A 200 -6.05 13.30 -13.38
C SER A 200 -7.02 13.66 -14.50
N LEU A 201 -7.91 14.63 -14.29
CA LEU A 201 -8.76 15.18 -15.36
C LEU A 201 -8.00 16.02 -16.40
N HIS A 202 -6.86 16.61 -16.01
CA HIS A 202 -6.15 17.61 -16.82
C HIS A 202 -4.79 17.13 -17.34
N VAL A 203 -4.31 15.96 -16.89
CA VAL A 203 -3.12 15.33 -17.46
C VAL A 203 -3.55 14.53 -18.70
N PRO A 204 -3.00 14.83 -19.90
CA PRO A 204 -3.32 14.07 -21.10
C PRO A 204 -2.89 12.61 -20.95
N ASP A 205 -3.72 11.70 -21.46
CA ASP A 205 -3.49 10.26 -21.38
C ASP A 205 -2.28 9.86 -22.24
N SER A 206 -1.10 9.88 -21.61
CA SER A 206 0.20 9.50 -22.23
C SER A 206 0.22 8.08 -22.81
N ARG A 207 -0.81 7.26 -22.57
CA ARG A 207 -0.97 5.94 -23.19
C ARG A 207 -1.23 6.01 -24.70
N SER A 208 -1.71 7.13 -25.22
CA SER A 208 -1.95 7.32 -26.66
C SER A 208 -0.67 7.48 -27.49
N ASP A 209 0.48 7.77 -26.87
CA ASP A 209 1.76 7.98 -27.57
C ASP A 209 2.70 6.76 -27.60
N SER A 210 2.26 5.61 -27.07
CA SER A 210 3.09 4.39 -26.99
C SER A 210 2.75 3.32 -28.05
N ILE A 211 2.11 3.69 -29.15
CA ILE A 211 2.16 2.89 -30.39
C ILE A 211 3.52 3.14 -31.05
N VAL A 212 4.60 2.72 -30.39
CA VAL A 212 5.89 2.54 -31.04
C VAL A 212 5.76 1.29 -31.90
N ARG A 213 5.89 1.53 -33.20
CA ARG A 213 5.82 0.55 -34.29
C ARG A 213 6.56 -0.73 -33.92
N ARG A 214 5.82 -1.84 -33.84
CA ARG A 214 6.36 -3.19 -34.03
C ARG A 214 6.71 -3.34 -35.52
N SER A 215 7.85 -2.81 -35.90
CA SER A 215 8.60 -3.15 -37.12
C SER A 215 10.00 -2.62 -36.86
N ASP A 216 11.01 -3.47 -37.03
CA ASP A 216 12.45 -3.20 -36.88
C ASP A 216 13.08 -3.65 -35.54
N ILE A 217 12.97 -4.95 -35.22
CA ILE A 217 14.10 -5.82 -34.80
C ILE A 217 13.85 -7.22 -35.36
#